data_AF-A0A242E3Q2-F1
#
_entry.id   AF-A0A242E3Q2-F1
#
_cell.length_a   1.000
_cell.length_b   1.000
_cell.length_c   1.000
_cell.angle_alpha   90.00
_cell.angle_beta   90.00
_cell.angle_gamma   90.00
#
_symmetry.space_group_name_H-M   'P 1'
#
loop_
_entity.id
_entity.type
_entity.pdbx_description
1 polymer ?
#
loop_
_entity_poly.entity_id
_entity_poly.type
_entity_poly.pdbx_seq_one_letter_code
_entity_poly.pdbx_strand_id
1 'polypeptide(L)'
;MAETQHKMVLSTTEPNNGINLVRIRQGDVLTQKFVVEVVEYGKLKTFDGLVPFFINTTKFGENQPVEQKVQEYSPAQARLVYTLSEPDWQWGGENTAHFSFRSLNGDGTWSEQFSTQDFTYRVISGISRSRLRDSGYVWTFEDLLRKFKDYMNQGKSDWEQWLEDNREILENIDPGGTIINILNEAKGDYDSLADRLDDMQNKTFSIPIGVEQVPIRKDKNFYDNGSYKTIVPLNLDEVITQADKTKFNMGFMTDIHTDAHNMYTEPIDTKIKHERRWNIVGQFRSLEAFTDVMVYGGDNIDGYSGATAQGIYPYTAKERRAKNLHVAKRFASAATAGAKVPVILCQGNHETGKIPYSNDGRTPQDSLTGADLSKINNGSYGPVLFPEKKIAIYRINTDDFSDAVDSQGKFLEYSGYNQGESFPAGKLGQTQLDDFGRWLEQLDRSYHVIIAGHVPMERENDVANVTKFATLLDGFKQGISVTIDYSTLIGHNPNPIGPCTYNFTTKGSGTVVAIFAGHWHYETVKQLGTTQIIVCTTGYCEPENYDTDKEAGFANVQIDTIKRTIKLQGVGHYTSRDFTY
;
A
#
# COMPACT_ATOMS: atom_id res chain seq x y z
N MET A 1 52.83 -34.32 -5.43
CA MET A 1 53.60 -35.04 -6.47
C MET A 1 55.04 -34.56 -6.39
N ALA A 2 56.03 -35.39 -6.76
CA ALA A 2 57.43 -34.95 -6.72
C ALA A 2 57.66 -33.88 -7.81
N GLU A 3 58.19 -32.72 -7.44
CA GLU A 3 58.52 -31.65 -8.40
C GLU A 3 60.02 -31.68 -8.69
N THR A 4 60.39 -31.56 -9.97
CA THR A 4 61.80 -31.43 -10.36
C THR A 4 62.02 -29.99 -10.82
N GLN A 5 62.91 -29.28 -10.11
CA GLN A 5 63.23 -27.88 -10.41
C GLN A 5 64.62 -27.77 -11.04
N HIS A 6 64.67 -27.22 -12.25
CA HIS A 6 65.91 -26.88 -12.94
C HIS A 6 66.20 -25.40 -12.73
N LYS A 7 67.15 -25.11 -11.84
CA LYS A 7 67.55 -23.74 -11.53
C LYS A 7 68.55 -23.24 -12.58
N MET A 8 68.28 -22.08 -13.16
CA MET A 8 69.11 -21.46 -14.19
C MET A 8 69.15 -19.95 -14.04
N VAL A 9 70.29 -19.37 -14.42
CA VAL A 9 70.47 -17.93 -14.55
C VAL A 9 70.58 -17.65 -16.05
N LEU A 10 69.63 -16.89 -16.60
CA LEU A 10 69.55 -16.60 -18.02
C LEU A 10 69.87 -15.12 -18.28
N SER A 11 70.86 -14.87 -19.12
CA SER A 11 71.24 -13.51 -19.51
C SER A 11 70.48 -13.01 -20.74
N THR A 12 70.20 -11.71 -20.78
CA THR A 12 69.74 -10.99 -21.98
C THR A 12 70.90 -10.57 -22.88
N THR A 13 72.12 -10.47 -22.34
CA THR A 13 73.30 -9.89 -23.01
C THR A 13 74.42 -10.89 -23.26
N GLU A 14 74.55 -11.93 -22.42
CA GLU A 14 75.62 -12.92 -22.51
C GLU A 14 75.08 -14.28 -23.01
N PRO A 15 75.87 -15.06 -23.78
CA PRO A 15 75.44 -16.39 -24.21
C PRO A 15 75.21 -17.33 -23.03
N ASN A 16 74.06 -18.01 -23.03
CA ASN A 16 73.62 -18.92 -21.97
C ASN A 16 74.26 -20.32 -22.08
N ASN A 17 75.55 -20.38 -22.40
CA ASN A 17 76.30 -21.61 -22.68
C ASN A 17 76.79 -22.34 -21.42
N GLY A 18 76.76 -21.68 -20.25
CA GLY A 18 77.23 -22.21 -18.96
C GLY A 18 76.16 -22.93 -18.13
N ILE A 19 74.98 -23.18 -18.70
CA ILE A 19 73.86 -23.82 -18.00
C ILE A 19 74.13 -25.33 -17.88
N ASN A 20 73.90 -25.87 -16.68
CA ASN A 20 73.98 -27.32 -16.46
C ASN A 20 73.03 -28.06 -17.41
N LEU A 21 73.45 -29.23 -17.90
CA LEU A 21 72.68 -30.02 -18.85
C LEU A 21 71.27 -30.36 -18.31
N VAL A 22 70.25 -29.68 -18.81
CA VAL A 22 68.83 -29.91 -18.48
C VAL A 22 68.30 -31.07 -19.32
N ARG A 23 67.83 -32.13 -18.66
CA ARG A 23 67.24 -33.31 -19.31
C ARG A 23 65.79 -33.49 -18.87
N ILE A 24 64.88 -33.53 -19.83
CA ILE A 24 63.43 -33.67 -19.62
C ILE A 24 62.96 -34.96 -20.28
N ARG A 25 62.19 -35.79 -19.59
CA ARG A 25 61.63 -37.01 -20.18
C ARG A 25 60.29 -36.71 -20.83
N GLN A 26 60.11 -37.15 -22.07
CA GLN A 26 58.84 -37.02 -22.78
C GLN A 26 57.73 -37.80 -22.05
N GLY A 27 56.60 -37.13 -21.79
CA GLY A 27 55.45 -37.71 -21.07
C GLY A 27 55.71 -38.00 -19.59
N ASP A 28 56.69 -37.31 -18.99
CA ASP A 28 56.85 -37.32 -17.53
C ASP A 28 55.60 -36.74 -16.86
N VAL A 29 55.05 -37.47 -15.89
CA VAL A 29 53.89 -37.05 -15.08
C VAL A 29 54.31 -36.17 -13.89
N LEU A 30 55.61 -36.04 -13.63
CA LEU A 30 56.15 -35.12 -12.64
C LEU A 30 56.24 -33.71 -13.22
N THR A 31 55.84 -32.71 -12.43
CA THR A 31 55.87 -31.30 -12.83
C THR A 31 57.33 -30.83 -12.93
N GLN A 32 57.86 -30.81 -14.16
CA GLN A 32 59.19 -30.28 -14.48
C GLN A 32 59.09 -28.75 -14.55
N LYS A 33 59.90 -28.04 -13.76
CA LYS A 33 59.87 -26.57 -13.69
C LYS A 33 61.24 -25.97 -14.02
N PHE A 34 61.26 -24.93 -14.84
CA PHE A 34 62.40 -24.02 -14.98
C PHE A 34 62.26 -22.90 -13.96
N VAL A 35 63.22 -22.81 -13.04
CA VAL A 35 63.31 -21.74 -12.05
C VAL A 35 64.42 -20.81 -12.50
N VAL A 36 64.03 -19.65 -13.02
CA VAL A 36 64.90 -18.77 -13.79
C VAL A 36 65.14 -17.48 -13.04
N GLU A 37 66.41 -17.08 -12.94
CA GLU A 37 66.83 -15.71 -12.62
C GLU A 37 67.29 -15.01 -13.89
N VAL A 38 66.75 -13.81 -14.15
CA VAL A 38 67.05 -13.03 -15.37
C VAL A 38 68.13 -12.01 -15.05
N VAL A 39 69.19 -11.98 -15.86
CA VAL A 39 70.31 -11.05 -15.68
C VAL A 39 70.66 -10.27 -16.95
N GLU A 40 71.16 -9.05 -16.78
CA GLU A 40 71.64 -8.18 -17.84
C GLU A 40 72.99 -7.60 -17.38
N TYR A 41 74.05 -7.77 -18.18
CA TYR A 41 75.43 -7.42 -17.80
C TYR A 41 75.85 -7.93 -16.41
N GLY A 42 75.50 -9.19 -16.09
CA GLY A 42 75.83 -9.84 -14.81
C GLY A 42 75.03 -9.36 -13.59
N LYS A 43 74.03 -8.49 -13.76
CA LYS A 43 73.15 -7.99 -12.68
C LYS A 43 71.71 -8.45 -12.88
N LEU A 44 70.95 -8.63 -11.80
CA LEU A 44 69.52 -8.98 -11.88
C LEU A 44 68.74 -7.94 -12.70
N LYS A 45 67.94 -8.40 -13.66
CA LYS A 45 67.10 -7.58 -14.53
C LYS A 45 65.64 -7.76 -14.16
N THR A 46 65.07 -6.76 -13.47
CA THR A 46 63.64 -6.74 -13.18
C THR A 46 62.84 -6.45 -14.45
N PHE A 47 61.58 -6.86 -14.46
CA PHE A 47 60.69 -6.77 -15.63
C PHE A 47 59.26 -6.34 -15.23
N ASP A 48 59.17 -5.38 -14.31
CA ASP A 48 57.88 -4.86 -13.83
C ASP A 48 57.00 -4.35 -14.96
N GLY A 49 55.72 -4.75 -14.93
CA GLY A 49 54.75 -4.43 -15.99
C GLY A 49 54.84 -5.30 -17.24
N LEU A 50 55.78 -6.25 -17.32
CA LEU A 50 55.93 -7.16 -18.46
C LEU A 50 55.47 -8.57 -18.12
N VAL A 51 54.96 -9.25 -19.14
CA VAL A 51 54.52 -10.64 -19.06
C VAL A 51 55.54 -11.54 -19.76
N PRO A 52 56.11 -12.54 -19.06
CA PRO A 52 57.02 -13.49 -19.68
C PRO A 52 56.27 -14.57 -20.47
N PHE A 53 56.86 -14.94 -21.61
CA PHE A 53 56.44 -16.03 -22.48
C PHE A 53 57.62 -16.96 -22.71
N PHE A 54 57.39 -18.26 -22.59
CA PHE A 54 58.32 -19.29 -23.02
C PHE A 54 58.17 -19.52 -24.51
N ILE A 55 59.27 -19.41 -25.26
CA ILE A 55 59.33 -19.57 -26.71
C ILE A 55 60.31 -20.69 -27.02
N ASN A 56 59.82 -21.78 -27.61
CA ASN A 56 60.67 -22.83 -28.19
C ASN A 56 60.69 -22.68 -29.72
N THR A 57 61.89 -22.46 -30.26
CA THR A 57 62.17 -22.17 -31.67
C THR A 57 62.74 -23.36 -32.44
N THR A 58 62.87 -24.53 -31.80
CA THR A 58 63.50 -25.75 -32.37
C THR A 58 62.94 -26.12 -33.74
N LYS A 59 61.63 -25.94 -33.94
CA LYS A 59 60.92 -26.25 -35.19
C LYS A 59 60.34 -25.00 -35.87
N PHE A 60 60.95 -23.84 -35.63
CA PHE A 60 60.50 -22.58 -36.24
C PHE A 60 60.53 -22.64 -37.78
N GLY A 61 61.57 -23.23 -38.38
CA GLY A 61 61.66 -23.42 -39.83
C GLY A 61 60.62 -24.37 -40.43
N GLU A 62 59.90 -25.12 -39.60
CA GLU A 62 58.78 -26.00 -39.97
C GLU A 62 57.42 -25.36 -39.61
N ASN A 63 57.39 -24.05 -39.28
CA ASN A 63 56.21 -23.31 -38.83
C ASN A 63 55.51 -23.91 -37.58
N GLN A 64 56.28 -24.55 -36.72
CA GLN A 64 55.78 -25.15 -35.47
C GLN A 64 56.51 -24.60 -34.23
N PRO A 65 56.52 -23.27 -34.00
CA PRO A 65 56.99 -22.72 -32.73
C PRO A 65 56.04 -23.11 -31.60
N VAL A 66 56.58 -23.22 -30.39
CA VAL A 66 55.76 -23.29 -29.18
C VAL A 66 55.88 -21.96 -28.46
N GLU A 67 54.74 -21.31 -28.26
CA GLU A 67 54.63 -20.10 -27.44
C GLU A 67 53.67 -20.36 -26.29
N GLN A 68 54.13 -20.17 -25.06
CA GLN A 68 53.32 -20.32 -23.86
C GLN A 68 53.54 -19.16 -22.90
N LYS A 69 52.44 -18.61 -22.37
CA LYS A 69 52.51 -17.61 -21.30
C LYS A 69 53.02 -18.26 -20.01
N VAL A 70 54.00 -17.66 -19.36
CA VAL A 70 54.50 -18.13 -18.06
C VAL A 70 53.48 -17.81 -16.96
N GLN A 71 53.19 -18.79 -16.11
CA GLN A 71 52.11 -18.71 -15.12
C GLN A 71 52.57 -18.13 -13.77
N GLU A 72 53.82 -18.34 -13.38
CA GLU A 72 54.36 -17.93 -12.08
C GLU A 72 55.63 -17.09 -12.28
N TYR A 73 55.62 -15.84 -11.85
CA TYR A 73 56.79 -14.96 -11.94
C TYR A 73 56.74 -13.81 -10.92
N SER A 74 57.91 -13.33 -10.54
CA SER A 74 58.15 -12.24 -9.59
C SER A 74 59.02 -11.18 -10.26
N PRO A 75 58.41 -10.20 -10.98
CA PRO A 75 59.14 -9.22 -11.79
C PRO A 75 60.17 -8.41 -11.01
N ALA A 76 59.79 -7.89 -9.84
CA ALA A 76 60.66 -7.12 -8.96
C ALA A 76 61.86 -7.92 -8.41
N GLN A 77 61.79 -9.25 -8.44
CA GLN A 77 62.89 -10.14 -8.02
C GLN A 77 63.69 -10.69 -9.20
N ALA A 78 63.38 -10.26 -10.44
CA ALA A 78 63.97 -10.78 -11.67
C ALA A 78 63.85 -12.32 -11.80
N ARG A 79 62.74 -12.90 -11.32
CA ARG A 79 62.55 -14.36 -11.22
C ARG A 79 61.28 -14.84 -11.90
N LEU A 80 61.35 -15.99 -12.55
CA LEU A 80 60.16 -16.70 -13.06
C LEU A 80 60.26 -18.20 -12.84
N VAL A 81 59.09 -18.85 -12.78
CA VAL A 81 58.93 -20.29 -12.67
C VAL A 81 58.03 -20.75 -13.81
N TYR A 82 58.63 -21.45 -14.78
CA TYR A 82 57.89 -22.00 -15.91
C TYR A 82 57.68 -23.49 -15.72
N THR A 83 56.42 -23.93 -15.71
CA THR A 83 56.06 -25.34 -15.67
C THR A 83 55.94 -25.85 -17.10
N LEU A 84 56.78 -26.84 -17.45
CA LEU A 84 56.74 -27.46 -18.77
C LEU A 84 55.43 -28.22 -18.96
N SER A 85 54.87 -28.11 -20.15
CA SER A 85 53.65 -28.82 -20.55
C SER A 85 53.88 -29.65 -21.82
N GLU A 86 52.83 -30.36 -22.28
CA GLU A 86 52.95 -31.32 -23.38
C GLU A 86 53.62 -30.78 -24.65
N PRO A 87 53.34 -29.54 -25.12
CA PRO A 87 54.02 -28.96 -26.27
C PRO A 87 55.53 -28.74 -26.06
N ASP A 88 56.01 -28.56 -24.83
CA ASP A 88 57.42 -28.21 -24.60
C ASP A 88 58.37 -29.41 -24.66
N TRP A 89 57.84 -30.63 -24.50
CA TRP A 89 58.61 -31.87 -24.62
C TRP A 89 58.16 -32.74 -25.81
N GLN A 90 57.49 -32.13 -26.79
CA GLN A 90 56.99 -32.85 -27.95
C GLN A 90 58.12 -33.24 -28.94
N TRP A 91 59.21 -32.47 -28.98
CA TRP A 91 60.36 -32.71 -29.85
C TRP A 91 61.48 -33.44 -29.10
N GLY A 92 61.66 -34.73 -29.39
CA GLY A 92 62.79 -35.50 -28.86
C GLY A 92 64.13 -34.97 -29.37
N GLY A 93 65.14 -34.88 -28.50
CA GLY A 93 66.45 -34.34 -28.83
C GLY A 93 66.74 -32.99 -28.16
N GLU A 94 67.71 -32.27 -28.70
CA GLU A 94 68.07 -30.92 -28.22
C GLU A 94 67.03 -29.90 -28.72
N ASN A 95 66.55 -29.07 -27.80
CA ASN A 95 65.59 -28.02 -28.06
C ASN A 95 66.21 -26.67 -27.71
N THR A 96 65.96 -25.68 -28.54
CA THR A 96 66.38 -24.28 -28.35
C THR A 96 65.18 -23.44 -27.94
N ALA A 97 65.33 -22.68 -26.85
CA ALA A 97 64.28 -21.82 -26.32
C ALA A 97 64.83 -20.55 -25.68
N HIS A 98 63.97 -19.55 -25.50
CA HIS A 98 64.22 -18.35 -24.72
C HIS A 98 62.94 -17.88 -24.02
N PHE A 99 63.10 -16.90 -23.11
CA PHE A 99 61.97 -16.18 -22.52
C PHE A 99 61.85 -14.79 -23.15
N SER A 100 60.66 -14.48 -23.65
CA SER A 100 60.29 -13.17 -24.23
C SER A 100 59.44 -12.40 -23.22
N PHE A 101 59.77 -11.13 -22.96
CA PHE A 101 59.06 -10.29 -22.01
C PHE A 101 58.28 -9.21 -22.78
N ARG A 102 56.95 -9.26 -22.68
CA ARG A 102 56.07 -8.48 -23.54
C ARG A 102 55.12 -7.58 -22.75
N SER A 103 54.78 -6.43 -23.32
CA SER A 103 53.69 -5.57 -22.85
C SER A 103 52.42 -5.82 -23.68
N LEU A 104 51.25 -5.70 -23.04
CA LEU A 104 49.96 -5.74 -23.74
C LEU A 104 49.61 -4.33 -24.21
N ASN A 105 49.41 -4.17 -25.52
CA ASN A 105 48.98 -2.93 -26.12
C ASN A 105 47.47 -2.71 -25.91
N GLY A 106 47.02 -1.45 -26.05
CA GLY A 106 45.60 -1.09 -25.89
C GLY A 106 44.67 -1.73 -26.92
N ASP A 107 45.20 -2.26 -28.03
CA ASP A 107 44.47 -2.99 -29.08
C ASP A 107 44.43 -4.51 -28.85
N GLY A 108 44.98 -4.99 -27.72
CA GLY A 108 45.04 -6.41 -27.38
C GLY A 108 46.21 -7.18 -28.00
N THR A 109 47.12 -6.52 -28.73
CA THR A 109 48.33 -7.14 -29.27
C THR A 109 49.49 -7.14 -28.27
N TRP A 110 50.41 -8.10 -28.37
CA TRP A 110 51.61 -8.15 -27.52
C TRP A 110 52.81 -7.56 -28.25
N SER A 111 53.57 -6.70 -27.58
CA SER A 111 54.84 -6.17 -28.08
C SER A 111 56.00 -6.63 -27.21
N GLU A 112 56.96 -7.33 -27.82
CA GLU A 112 58.20 -7.73 -27.16
C GLU A 112 59.02 -6.50 -26.78
N GLN A 113 59.46 -6.46 -25.52
CA GLN A 113 60.33 -5.41 -24.99
C GLN A 113 61.78 -5.88 -24.95
N PHE A 114 61.99 -7.12 -24.50
CA PHE A 114 63.29 -7.80 -24.55
C PHE A 114 63.11 -9.32 -24.40
N SER A 115 64.18 -10.07 -24.67
CA SER A 115 64.24 -11.52 -24.47
C SER A 115 65.57 -11.94 -23.83
N THR A 116 65.59 -13.12 -23.20
CA THR A 116 66.85 -13.77 -22.85
C THR A 116 67.55 -14.27 -24.11
N GLN A 117 68.87 -14.42 -24.07
CA GLN A 117 69.58 -15.21 -25.06
C GLN A 117 69.08 -16.67 -25.04
N ASP A 118 69.17 -17.34 -26.18
CA ASP A 118 68.73 -18.73 -26.33
C ASP A 118 69.48 -19.65 -25.35
N PHE A 119 68.76 -20.62 -24.80
CA PHE A 119 69.32 -21.73 -24.03
C PHE A 119 68.82 -23.05 -24.59
N THR A 120 69.58 -24.11 -24.32
CA THR A 120 69.27 -25.46 -24.80
C THR A 120 68.84 -26.38 -23.67
N TYR A 121 67.83 -27.20 -23.91
CA TYR A 121 67.46 -28.32 -23.05
C TYR A 121 67.23 -29.58 -23.89
N ARG A 122 67.45 -30.76 -23.29
CA ARG A 122 67.35 -32.02 -24.02
C ARG A 122 66.14 -32.83 -23.58
N VAL A 123 65.27 -33.13 -24.53
CA VAL A 123 64.15 -34.06 -24.35
C VAL A 123 64.62 -35.48 -24.64
N ILE A 124 64.55 -36.36 -23.65
CA ILE A 124 64.85 -37.79 -23.77
C ILE A 124 63.55 -38.59 -23.95
N SER A 125 63.59 -39.62 -24.78
CA SER A 125 62.42 -40.43 -25.09
C SER A 125 61.80 -41.06 -23.83
N GLY A 126 60.48 -40.98 -23.73
CA GLY A 126 59.66 -41.72 -22.77
C GLY A 126 58.80 -42.77 -23.46
N ILE A 127 57.99 -43.50 -22.69
CA ILE A 127 57.09 -44.56 -23.20
C ILE A 127 55.79 -43.94 -23.79
N SER A 128 55.57 -42.63 -23.62
CA SER A 128 54.33 -41.96 -24.03
C SER A 128 54.27 -41.68 -25.53
N ARG A 129 53.16 -42.06 -26.16
CA ARG A 129 52.80 -41.67 -27.53
C ARG A 129 51.98 -40.38 -27.50
N SER A 130 52.61 -39.23 -27.24
CA SER A 130 51.94 -37.92 -27.39
C SER A 130 51.70 -37.66 -28.88
N ARG A 131 50.47 -37.33 -29.27
CA ARG A 131 50.15 -36.92 -30.65
C ARG A 131 50.72 -35.52 -30.86
N LEU A 132 51.53 -35.34 -31.90
CA LEU A 132 52.08 -34.03 -32.27
C LEU A 132 50.93 -33.07 -32.58
N ARG A 133 50.93 -31.87 -31.97
CA ARG A 133 49.93 -30.84 -32.30
C ARG A 133 50.38 -30.13 -33.57
N ASP A 134 49.67 -30.38 -34.67
CA ASP A 134 49.84 -29.58 -35.88
C ASP A 134 49.16 -28.22 -35.68
N SER A 135 49.76 -27.13 -36.15
CA SER A 135 49.31 -25.75 -35.89
C SER A 135 48.03 -25.41 -36.68
N GLY A 136 46.88 -25.95 -36.26
CA GLY A 136 45.59 -25.84 -36.94
C GLY A 136 44.75 -24.59 -36.61
N TYR A 137 45.34 -23.51 -36.09
CA TYR A 137 44.59 -22.34 -35.59
C TYR A 137 43.78 -21.59 -36.65
N VAL A 138 44.18 -21.60 -37.92
CA VAL A 138 43.54 -20.79 -38.98
C VAL A 138 42.21 -21.41 -39.45
N TRP A 139 42.16 -22.74 -39.63
CA TRP A 139 40.96 -23.43 -40.14
C TRP A 139 39.75 -23.35 -39.20
N THR A 140 39.96 -23.30 -37.88
CA THR A 140 38.86 -23.26 -36.90
C THR A 140 38.17 -21.89 -36.78
N PHE A 141 38.88 -20.80 -37.09
CA PHE A 141 38.31 -19.45 -37.04
C PHE A 141 37.51 -19.10 -38.30
N GLU A 142 37.98 -19.50 -39.48
CA GLU A 142 37.27 -19.26 -40.75
C GLU A 142 35.91 -19.97 -40.78
N ASP A 143 35.85 -21.20 -40.27
CA ASP A 143 34.60 -21.95 -40.16
C ASP A 143 33.61 -21.33 -39.16
N LEU A 144 34.10 -20.77 -38.06
CA LEU A 144 33.26 -20.07 -37.09
C LEU A 144 32.69 -18.77 -37.69
N LEU A 145 33.54 -17.99 -38.37
CA LEU A 145 33.12 -16.75 -39.05
C LEU A 145 32.09 -17.04 -40.15
N ARG A 146 32.26 -18.12 -40.91
CA ARG A 146 31.31 -18.56 -41.93
C ARG A 146 29.95 -18.87 -41.31
N LYS A 147 29.91 -19.72 -40.28
CA LYS A 147 28.66 -20.05 -39.57
C LYS A 147 27.96 -18.83 -38.99
N PHE A 148 28.72 -17.88 -38.46
CA PHE A 148 28.16 -16.63 -37.95
C PHE A 148 27.54 -15.76 -39.05
N LYS A 149 28.21 -15.64 -40.20
CA LYS A 149 27.68 -14.91 -41.37
C LYS A 149 26.41 -15.56 -41.93
N ASP A 150 26.40 -16.89 -42.04
CA ASP A 150 25.23 -17.63 -42.53
C ASP A 150 24.01 -17.43 -41.62
N TYR A 151 24.20 -17.45 -40.30
CA TYR A 151 23.14 -17.17 -39.32
C TYR A 151 22.59 -15.75 -39.45
N MET A 152 23.46 -14.73 -39.59
CA MET A 152 23.00 -13.35 -39.77
C MET A 152 22.22 -13.16 -41.08
N ASN A 153 22.69 -13.78 -42.17
CA ASN A 153 22.02 -13.69 -43.47
C ASN A 153 20.64 -14.35 -43.44
N GLN A 154 20.54 -15.54 -42.85
CA GLN A 154 19.26 -16.23 -42.72
C GLN A 154 18.32 -15.47 -41.77
N GLY A 155 18.81 -15.04 -40.61
CA GLY A 155 18.01 -14.31 -39.63
C GLY A 155 17.45 -12.99 -40.17
N LYS A 156 18.20 -12.30 -41.03
CA LYS A 156 17.68 -11.10 -41.72
C LYS A 156 16.53 -11.45 -42.67
N SER A 157 16.69 -12.50 -43.49
CA SER A 157 15.66 -12.92 -44.44
C SER A 157 14.38 -13.38 -43.72
N ASP A 158 14.51 -14.14 -42.63
CA ASP A 158 13.37 -14.63 -41.85
C ASP A 158 12.59 -13.47 -41.19
N TRP A 159 13.31 -12.45 -40.70
CA TRP A 159 12.71 -11.26 -40.11
C TRP A 159 11.96 -10.40 -41.13
N GLU A 160 12.57 -10.18 -42.31
CA GLU A 160 11.94 -9.43 -43.41
C GLU A 160 10.69 -10.14 -43.91
N GLN A 161 10.74 -11.47 -44.05
CA GLN A 161 9.57 -12.26 -44.46
C GLN A 161 8.45 -12.20 -43.41
N TRP A 162 8.77 -12.33 -42.13
CA TRP A 162 7.77 -12.21 -41.06
C TRP A 162 7.10 -10.83 -41.04
N LEU A 163 7.86 -9.75 -41.26
CA LEU A 163 7.30 -8.41 -41.37
C LEU A 163 6.34 -8.28 -42.56
N GLU A 164 6.71 -8.83 -43.72
CA GLU A 164 5.88 -8.79 -44.92
C GLU A 164 4.59 -9.61 -44.75
N ASP A 165 4.70 -10.82 -44.20
CA ASP A 165 3.58 -11.72 -43.94
C ASP A 165 2.54 -11.11 -42.99
N ASN A 166 2.96 -10.18 -42.12
CA ASN A 166 2.11 -9.49 -41.15
C ASN A 166 1.83 -8.02 -41.51
N ARG A 167 2.33 -7.53 -42.65
CA ARG A 167 2.28 -6.11 -43.05
C ARG A 167 0.88 -5.52 -42.95
N GLU A 168 -0.11 -6.21 -43.52
CA GLU A 168 -1.49 -5.72 -43.56
C GLU A 168 -2.08 -5.53 -42.15
N ILE A 169 -1.75 -6.43 -41.21
CA ILE A 169 -2.20 -6.32 -39.82
C ILE A 169 -1.47 -5.17 -39.13
N LEU A 170 -0.16 -5.04 -39.36
CA LEU A 170 0.68 -4.00 -38.76
C LEU A 170 0.33 -2.59 -39.25
N GLU A 171 -0.02 -2.43 -40.53
CA GLU A 171 -0.42 -1.15 -41.10
C GLU A 171 -1.84 -0.74 -40.65
N ASN A 172 -2.72 -1.71 -40.42
CA ASN A 172 -4.12 -1.46 -40.02
C ASN A 172 -4.35 -1.47 -38.51
N ILE A 173 -3.32 -1.69 -37.70
CA ILE A 173 -3.45 -1.78 -36.23
C ILE A 173 -3.87 -0.44 -35.60
N ASP A 174 -3.50 0.67 -36.22
CA ASP A 174 -3.86 2.02 -35.76
C ASP A 174 -4.15 2.96 -36.95
N PRO A 175 -5.33 2.83 -37.58
CA PRO A 175 -5.69 3.65 -38.73
C PRO A 175 -5.69 5.14 -38.35
N GLY A 176 -4.83 5.91 -39.01
CA GLY A 176 -4.71 7.35 -38.79
C GLY A 176 -3.95 7.74 -37.52
N GLY A 177 -3.32 6.80 -36.81
CA GLY A 177 -2.50 7.10 -35.64
C GLY A 177 -3.30 7.55 -34.42
N THR A 178 -4.57 7.18 -34.31
CA THR A 178 -5.44 7.65 -33.23
C THR A 178 -5.04 7.03 -31.89
N ILE A 179 -4.74 5.73 -31.88
CA ILE A 179 -4.32 5.01 -30.67
C ILE A 179 -2.95 5.49 -30.22
N ILE A 180 -1.97 5.65 -31.14
CA ILE A 180 -0.65 6.15 -30.78
C ILE A 180 -0.69 7.59 -30.26
N ASN A 181 -1.58 8.44 -30.79
CA ASN A 181 -1.78 9.79 -30.28
C ASN A 181 -2.42 9.79 -28.89
N ILE A 182 -3.45 8.98 -28.66
CA ILE A 182 -4.06 8.81 -27.33
C ILE A 182 -3.03 8.31 -26.31
N LEU A 183 -2.19 7.35 -26.70
CA LEU A 183 -1.14 6.81 -25.83
C LEU A 183 -0.06 7.85 -25.53
N ASN A 184 0.33 8.67 -26.50
CA ASN A 184 1.29 9.75 -26.32
C ASN A 184 0.73 10.89 -25.46
N GLU A 185 -0.52 11.31 -25.69
CA GLU A 185 -1.22 12.28 -24.85
C GLU A 185 -1.39 11.75 -23.42
N ALA A 186 -1.77 10.49 -23.27
CA ALA A 186 -1.88 9.83 -21.97
C ALA A 186 -0.52 9.69 -21.28
N LYS A 187 0.59 9.57 -22.00
CA LYS A 187 1.93 9.54 -21.40
C LYS A 187 2.31 10.89 -20.79
N GLY A 188 1.92 12.01 -21.41
CA GLY A 188 2.36 13.35 -20.99
C GLY A 188 3.89 13.50 -21.06
N ASP A 189 4.48 14.18 -20.07
CA ASP A 189 5.93 14.45 -20.00
C ASP A 189 6.79 13.27 -19.50
N TYR A 190 6.18 12.11 -19.20
CA TYR A 190 6.91 10.94 -18.70
C TYR A 190 7.64 10.22 -19.84
N ASP A 191 8.72 9.49 -19.56
CA ASP A 191 9.48 8.75 -20.58
C ASP A 191 8.68 7.58 -21.18
N SER A 192 7.85 6.91 -20.38
CA SER A 192 6.89 5.88 -20.81
C SER A 192 5.53 5.98 -20.10
N LEU A 193 4.50 5.33 -20.65
CA LEU A 193 3.19 5.21 -19.97
C LEU A 193 3.30 4.37 -18.69
N ALA A 194 4.22 3.41 -18.66
CA ALA A 194 4.51 2.61 -17.48
C ALA A 194 5.09 3.49 -16.35
N ASP A 195 6.02 4.39 -16.67
CA ASP A 195 6.60 5.32 -15.69
C ASP A 195 5.52 6.25 -15.11
N ARG A 196 4.59 6.73 -15.94
CA ARG A 196 3.44 7.50 -15.45
C ARG A 196 2.52 6.68 -14.56
N LEU A 197 2.24 5.42 -14.90
CA LEU A 197 1.37 4.54 -14.11
C LEU A 197 2.01 4.16 -12.77
N ASP A 198 3.30 3.85 -12.76
CA ASP A 198 4.08 3.59 -11.55
C ASP A 198 4.15 4.85 -10.69
N ASP A 199 4.38 6.01 -11.29
CA ASP A 199 4.35 7.27 -10.59
C ASP A 199 2.95 7.58 -10.04
N MET A 200 1.86 7.29 -10.76
CA MET A 200 0.49 7.46 -10.24
C MET A 200 0.11 6.45 -9.16
N GLN A 201 0.57 5.20 -9.25
CA GLN A 201 0.32 4.16 -8.26
C GLN A 201 1.16 4.37 -6.99
N ASN A 202 2.36 4.93 -7.12
CA ASN A 202 3.32 5.10 -6.02
C ASN A 202 3.46 6.54 -5.53
N LYS A 203 2.94 7.55 -6.26
CA LYS A 203 2.67 8.89 -5.71
C LYS A 203 1.55 8.76 -4.70
N THR A 204 1.96 8.51 -3.47
CA THR A 204 1.30 9.10 -2.33
C THR A 204 1.39 10.61 -2.51
N PHE A 205 0.32 11.22 -3.02
CA PHE A 205 0.11 12.63 -2.77
C PHE A 205 0.02 12.79 -1.25
N SER A 206 1.14 13.13 -0.61
CA SER A 206 1.20 13.56 0.78
C SER A 206 0.60 14.96 0.85
N ILE A 207 -0.69 15.02 0.59
CA ILE A 207 -1.54 16.11 0.96
C ILE A 207 -2.07 15.73 2.35
N PRO A 208 -1.78 16.49 3.42
CA PRO A 208 -2.46 16.27 4.69
C PRO A 208 -3.97 16.46 4.47
N ILE A 209 -4.73 15.36 4.37
CA ILE A 209 -6.19 15.41 4.11
C ILE A 209 -6.95 15.65 5.42
N GLY A 210 -6.58 16.67 6.20
CA GLY A 210 -7.38 17.12 7.36
C GLY A 210 -8.46 18.14 6.96
N VAL A 211 -9.31 18.57 7.89
CA VAL A 211 -10.24 19.70 7.63
C VAL A 211 -9.54 20.99 7.25
N GLU A 212 -8.24 21.07 7.47
CA GLU A 212 -7.41 22.21 7.05
C GLU A 212 -7.47 22.46 5.53
N GLN A 213 -7.91 21.45 4.77
CA GLN A 213 -8.17 21.54 3.33
C GLN A 213 -9.63 21.72 2.94
N VAL A 214 -10.56 21.60 3.89
CA VAL A 214 -11.89 22.18 3.70
C VAL A 214 -11.67 23.66 3.95
N PRO A 215 -11.64 24.51 2.91
CA PRO A 215 -11.51 25.93 3.16
C PRO A 215 -12.72 26.30 4.01
N ILE A 216 -12.51 26.78 5.23
CA ILE A 216 -13.56 27.51 5.96
C ILE A 216 -13.95 28.62 5.00
N ARG A 217 -15.08 28.44 4.31
CA ARG A 217 -15.38 29.29 3.18
C ARG A 217 -15.71 30.66 3.75
N LYS A 218 -14.76 31.54 3.54
CA LYS A 218 -14.92 32.97 3.42
C LYS A 218 -16.00 33.20 2.33
N ASP A 219 -17.16 33.67 2.76
CA ASP A 219 -18.45 33.67 2.06
C ASP A 219 -18.44 34.27 0.64
N LYS A 220 -19.38 33.85 -0.22
CA LYS A 220 -19.55 34.25 -1.64
C LYS A 220 -19.97 35.72 -1.83
N ASN A 221 -20.20 36.47 -0.75
CA ASN A 221 -20.44 37.91 -0.76
C ASN A 221 -19.26 38.77 -1.25
N PHE A 222 -18.21 38.15 -1.82
CA PHE A 222 -17.16 38.85 -2.56
C PHE A 222 -17.74 39.73 -3.68
N TYR A 223 -18.84 39.31 -4.33
CA TYR A 223 -19.40 40.03 -5.47
C TYR A 223 -20.25 41.26 -5.09
N ASP A 224 -20.77 41.35 -3.87
CA ASP A 224 -21.62 42.48 -3.47
C ASP A 224 -20.85 43.58 -2.72
N ASN A 225 -19.77 43.27 -1.99
CA ASN A 225 -19.06 44.25 -1.15
C ASN A 225 -17.53 44.11 -1.07
N GLY A 226 -16.90 43.24 -1.87
CA GLY A 226 -15.43 43.13 -1.94
C GLY A 226 -14.73 42.61 -0.67
N SER A 227 -15.47 42.07 0.31
CA SER A 227 -14.92 41.46 1.52
C SER A 227 -15.59 40.13 1.83
N TYR A 228 -14.78 39.13 2.15
CA TYR A 228 -15.27 37.84 2.63
C TYR A 228 -15.87 37.95 4.04
N LYS A 229 -17.13 37.53 4.22
CA LYS A 229 -17.73 37.40 5.56
C LYS A 229 -17.38 36.01 6.12
N THR A 230 -16.90 35.95 7.36
CA THR A 230 -16.76 34.68 8.08
C THR A 230 -18.02 34.50 8.90
N ILE A 231 -18.74 33.40 8.68
CA ILE A 231 -19.93 33.07 9.46
C ILE A 231 -19.44 32.31 10.69
N VAL A 232 -19.64 32.93 11.86
CA VAL A 232 -19.40 32.28 13.15
C VAL A 232 -20.75 31.75 13.63
N PRO A 233 -20.89 30.43 13.82
CA PRO A 233 -22.12 29.86 14.35
C PRO A 233 -22.49 30.43 15.71
N LEU A 234 -23.79 30.59 15.95
CA LEU A 234 -24.35 31.06 17.21
C LEU A 234 -23.82 30.20 18.37
N ASN A 235 -23.45 30.85 19.47
CA ASN A 235 -22.89 30.24 20.68
C ASN A 235 -21.54 29.53 20.55
N LEU A 236 -20.89 29.48 19.36
CA LEU A 236 -19.64 28.72 19.20
C LEU A 236 -18.54 29.18 20.16
N ASP A 237 -18.25 30.48 20.17
CA ASP A 237 -17.20 31.06 21.04
C ASP A 237 -17.56 30.92 22.53
N GLU A 238 -18.85 31.00 22.87
CA GLU A 238 -19.33 30.81 24.23
C GLU A 238 -19.10 29.37 24.71
N VAL A 239 -19.46 28.39 23.88
CA VAL A 239 -19.25 26.97 24.17
C VAL A 239 -17.76 26.66 24.37
N ILE A 240 -16.89 27.20 23.50
CA ILE A 240 -15.44 27.04 23.64
C ILE A 240 -14.91 27.69 24.93
N THR A 241 -15.36 28.91 25.24
CA THR A 241 -14.85 29.68 26.38
C THR A 241 -15.33 29.13 27.71
N GLN A 242 -16.58 28.64 27.79
CA GLN A 242 -17.20 28.11 29.01
C GLN A 242 -16.93 26.61 29.22
N ALA A 243 -16.13 25.97 28.38
CA ALA A 243 -15.82 24.56 28.49
C ALA A 243 -15.12 24.22 29.83
N ASP A 244 -15.78 23.41 30.65
CA ASP A 244 -15.20 22.85 31.87
C ASP A 244 -14.41 21.58 31.53
N LYS A 245 -13.09 21.74 31.34
CA LYS A 245 -12.17 20.64 30.99
C LYS A 245 -11.97 19.64 32.14
N THR A 246 -12.46 19.93 33.35
CA THR A 246 -12.39 18.97 34.47
C THR A 246 -13.41 17.84 34.30
N LYS A 247 -14.49 18.09 33.57
CA LYS A 247 -15.51 17.11 33.18
C LYS A 247 -15.17 16.44 31.86
N PHE A 248 -15.96 15.44 31.47
CA PHE A 248 -15.86 14.86 30.13
C PHE A 248 -16.64 15.72 29.13
N ASN A 249 -16.05 16.02 27.98
CA ASN A 249 -16.64 16.82 26.91
C ASN A 249 -16.58 16.04 25.59
N MET A 250 -17.74 15.84 24.96
CA MET A 250 -17.88 15.12 23.69
C MET A 250 -18.49 16.07 22.66
N GLY A 251 -17.75 16.39 21.61
CA GLY A 251 -18.36 17.02 20.43
C GLY A 251 -19.29 16.02 19.76
N PHE A 252 -20.52 16.41 19.44
CA PHE A 252 -21.49 15.57 18.73
C PHE A 252 -22.15 16.31 17.56
N MET A 253 -22.14 15.68 16.39
CA MET A 253 -22.83 16.15 15.17
C MET A 253 -23.35 14.93 14.39
N THR A 254 -24.48 15.03 13.71
CA THR A 254 -25.08 13.91 12.96
C THR A 254 -25.82 14.44 11.73
N ASP A 255 -26.11 13.57 10.76
CA ASP A 255 -26.96 13.90 9.60
C ASP A 255 -26.45 15.16 8.89
N ILE A 256 -25.14 15.17 8.57
CA ILE A 256 -24.52 16.28 7.86
C ILE A 256 -24.73 16.16 6.34
N HIS A 257 -24.95 14.94 5.82
CA HIS A 257 -25.24 14.66 4.40
C HIS A 257 -24.34 15.47 3.46
N THR A 258 -23.02 15.30 3.55
CA THR A 258 -22.05 16.20 2.87
C THR A 258 -22.10 16.19 1.33
N ASP A 259 -22.97 15.39 0.71
CA ASP A 259 -23.24 15.37 -0.71
C ASP A 259 -24.73 15.31 -1.07
N ALA A 260 -25.01 15.47 -2.37
CA ALA A 260 -26.37 15.59 -2.92
C ALA A 260 -27.16 14.29 -2.96
N HIS A 261 -28.46 14.42 -2.72
CA HIS A 261 -29.44 13.35 -2.84
C HIS A 261 -29.75 13.04 -4.31
N ASN A 262 -29.83 14.09 -5.16
CA ASN A 262 -30.00 13.97 -6.60
C ASN A 262 -29.32 15.10 -7.37
N MET A 263 -28.07 14.93 -7.83
CA MET A 263 -27.34 15.97 -8.58
C MET A 263 -28.01 16.43 -9.90
N TYR A 264 -29.00 15.70 -10.41
CA TYR A 264 -29.67 16.00 -11.69
C TYR A 264 -30.95 16.84 -11.53
N THR A 265 -31.70 16.64 -10.46
CA THR A 265 -32.88 17.49 -10.14
C THR A 265 -32.51 18.67 -9.27
N GLU A 266 -31.33 18.62 -8.65
CA GLU A 266 -30.83 19.67 -7.78
C GLU A 266 -30.19 20.81 -8.63
N PRO A 267 -30.76 22.03 -8.67
CA PRO A 267 -30.26 23.15 -9.48
C PRO A 267 -28.85 23.60 -9.06
N ILE A 268 -28.18 24.46 -9.85
CA ILE A 268 -26.82 24.98 -9.60
C ILE A 268 -26.59 25.49 -8.16
N ASP A 269 -27.64 25.99 -7.50
CA ASP A 269 -27.65 26.38 -6.08
C ASP A 269 -27.24 25.24 -5.11
N THR A 270 -27.45 23.99 -5.48
CA THR A 270 -27.14 22.82 -4.64
C THR A 270 -25.65 22.53 -4.51
N LYS A 271 -24.82 22.92 -5.49
CA LYS A 271 -23.37 22.91 -5.31
C LYS A 271 -22.96 23.80 -4.13
N ILE A 272 -23.68 24.92 -3.92
CA ILE A 272 -23.45 25.82 -2.80
C ILE A 272 -23.89 25.15 -1.48
N LYS A 273 -25.05 24.48 -1.46
CA LYS A 273 -25.54 23.74 -0.28
C LYS A 273 -24.54 22.70 0.24
N HIS A 274 -23.97 21.88 -0.66
CA HIS A 274 -23.03 20.84 -0.25
C HIS A 274 -21.68 21.40 0.17
N GLU A 275 -21.18 22.43 -0.51
CA GLU A 275 -19.98 23.16 -0.07
C GLU A 275 -20.15 23.76 1.35
N ARG A 276 -21.35 24.25 1.71
CA ARG A 276 -21.66 24.73 3.08
C ARG A 276 -21.57 23.61 4.12
N ARG A 277 -22.09 22.42 3.81
CA ARG A 277 -22.04 21.25 4.70
C ARG A 277 -20.61 20.82 5.02
N TRP A 278 -19.69 20.89 4.06
CA TRP A 278 -18.27 20.66 4.33
C TRP A 278 -17.69 21.71 5.30
N ASN A 279 -18.05 22.99 5.17
CA ASN A 279 -17.59 24.05 6.09
C ASN A 279 -17.99 23.75 7.55
N ILE A 280 -19.20 23.23 7.77
CA ILE A 280 -19.70 22.84 9.09
C ILE A 280 -18.81 21.76 9.72
N VAL A 281 -18.26 20.82 8.94
CA VAL A 281 -17.28 19.83 9.45
C VAL A 281 -16.04 20.51 10.01
N GLY A 282 -15.55 21.57 9.34
CA GLY A 282 -14.43 22.37 9.83
C GLY A 282 -14.77 23.16 11.10
N GLN A 283 -15.97 23.77 11.16
CA GLN A 283 -16.45 24.49 12.34
C GLN A 283 -16.63 23.55 13.54
N PHE A 284 -17.19 22.36 13.34
CA PHE A 284 -17.35 21.35 14.39
C PHE A 284 -16.00 20.96 15.01
N ARG A 285 -14.95 20.83 14.20
CA ARG A 285 -13.59 20.50 14.68
C ARG A 285 -12.93 21.62 15.49
N SER A 286 -13.48 22.83 15.53
CA SER A 286 -13.00 23.85 16.48
C SER A 286 -13.18 23.42 17.95
N LEU A 287 -14.12 22.52 18.24
CA LEU A 287 -14.35 21.99 19.59
C LEU A 287 -13.18 21.11 20.08
N GLU A 288 -12.32 20.60 19.19
CA GLU A 288 -11.12 19.83 19.56
C GLU A 288 -10.16 20.58 20.49
N ALA A 289 -10.30 21.91 20.62
CA ALA A 289 -9.53 22.72 21.55
C ALA A 289 -9.81 22.39 23.03
N PHE A 290 -10.92 21.71 23.33
CA PHE A 290 -11.32 21.41 24.70
C PHE A 290 -12.06 20.08 24.90
N THR A 291 -12.61 19.46 23.84
CA THR A 291 -13.28 18.16 23.95
C THR A 291 -12.29 17.03 24.22
N ASP A 292 -12.78 15.94 24.79
CA ASP A 292 -12.03 14.68 24.96
C ASP A 292 -12.19 13.77 23.73
N VAL A 293 -13.25 13.97 22.94
CA VAL A 293 -13.60 13.16 21.77
C VAL A 293 -14.53 13.91 20.83
N MET A 294 -14.47 13.60 19.54
CA MET A 294 -15.43 14.04 18.53
C MET A 294 -16.24 12.85 18.02
N VAL A 295 -17.57 12.97 18.00
CA VAL A 295 -18.49 11.93 17.54
C VAL A 295 -19.32 12.44 16.38
N TYR A 296 -19.26 11.70 15.28
CA TYR A 296 -20.10 11.89 14.11
C TYR A 296 -21.17 10.79 14.10
N GLY A 297 -22.43 11.16 14.34
CA GLY A 297 -23.55 10.27 14.64
C GLY A 297 -24.14 9.48 13.47
N GLY A 298 -23.54 9.52 12.28
CA GLY A 298 -24.05 8.84 11.08
C GLY A 298 -24.74 9.79 10.10
N ASP A 299 -25.14 9.25 8.95
CA ASP A 299 -25.59 10.02 7.78
C ASP A 299 -24.63 11.16 7.42
N ASN A 300 -23.34 10.81 7.44
CA ASN A 300 -22.23 11.68 7.13
C ASN A 300 -22.14 12.04 5.64
N ILE A 301 -22.58 11.09 4.82
CA ILE A 301 -22.79 11.25 3.38
C ILE A 301 -24.23 10.85 3.09
N ASP A 302 -24.78 11.33 1.99
CA ASP A 302 -26.16 11.05 1.62
C ASP A 302 -26.32 9.73 0.83
N GLY A 303 -25.24 9.28 0.18
CA GLY A 303 -25.17 7.98 -0.48
C GLY A 303 -26.17 7.79 -1.63
N TYR A 304 -26.70 8.90 -2.18
CA TYR A 304 -27.59 8.93 -3.35
C TYR A 304 -28.92 8.17 -3.19
N SER A 305 -29.43 8.11 -1.96
CA SER A 305 -30.60 7.31 -1.62
C SER A 305 -31.89 7.68 -2.38
N GLY A 306 -32.14 8.95 -2.71
CA GLY A 306 -33.41 9.36 -3.35
C GLY A 306 -33.51 9.28 -4.87
N ALA A 307 -32.39 9.47 -5.58
CA ALA A 307 -32.45 9.57 -7.04
C ALA A 307 -32.61 8.20 -7.74
N THR A 308 -32.23 7.10 -7.08
CA THR A 308 -32.42 5.72 -7.58
C THR A 308 -33.87 5.32 -7.61
N ALA A 309 -34.65 5.83 -6.67
CA ALA A 309 -36.08 5.59 -6.58
C ALA A 309 -36.91 6.31 -7.63
N GLN A 310 -36.40 7.45 -8.12
CA GLN A 310 -37.10 8.23 -9.13
C GLN A 310 -36.84 7.73 -10.55
N GLY A 311 -35.95 6.75 -10.75
CA GLY A 311 -35.54 6.28 -12.09
C GLY A 311 -34.77 7.33 -12.89
N ILE A 312 -34.34 8.41 -12.25
CA ILE A 312 -33.63 9.55 -12.86
C ILE A 312 -32.14 9.38 -12.53
N TYR A 313 -31.47 8.44 -13.21
CA TYR A 313 -30.03 8.27 -13.07
C TYR A 313 -29.33 8.02 -14.41
N PRO A 314 -28.45 8.94 -14.84
CA PRO A 314 -27.63 8.74 -16.03
C PRO A 314 -26.35 7.95 -15.73
N TYR A 315 -26.08 7.63 -14.46
CA TYR A 315 -24.90 6.88 -14.03
C TYR A 315 -25.20 5.39 -13.88
N THR A 316 -24.27 4.57 -14.35
CA THR A 316 -24.25 3.12 -14.14
C THR A 316 -24.18 2.78 -12.65
N ALA A 317 -24.58 1.56 -12.28
CA ALA A 317 -24.43 1.02 -10.92
C ALA A 317 -23.01 1.27 -10.35
N LYS A 318 -21.99 0.94 -11.13
CA LYS A 318 -20.59 1.06 -10.73
C LYS A 318 -20.17 2.50 -10.46
N GLU A 319 -20.62 3.45 -11.27
CA GLU A 319 -20.32 4.88 -11.08
C GLU A 319 -20.96 5.43 -9.80
N ARG A 320 -22.21 5.05 -9.51
CA ARG A 320 -22.89 5.43 -8.26
C ARG A 320 -22.10 4.93 -7.04
N ARG A 321 -21.76 3.64 -7.05
CA ARG A 321 -20.93 3.04 -6.01
C ARG A 321 -19.58 3.73 -5.86
N ALA A 322 -18.87 3.96 -6.96
CA ALA A 322 -17.55 4.57 -6.95
C ALA A 322 -17.58 5.99 -6.35
N LYS A 323 -18.60 6.80 -6.68
CA LYS A 323 -18.76 8.12 -6.08
C LYS A 323 -19.07 8.01 -4.59
N ASN A 324 -20.05 7.19 -4.17
CA ASN A 324 -20.37 7.02 -2.74
C ASN A 324 -19.12 6.60 -1.94
N LEU A 325 -18.34 5.67 -2.49
CA LEU A 325 -17.09 5.23 -1.88
C LEU A 325 -16.08 6.37 -1.74
N HIS A 326 -15.96 7.20 -2.77
CA HIS A 326 -15.05 8.35 -2.77
C HIS A 326 -15.48 9.42 -1.76
N VAL A 327 -16.78 9.75 -1.69
CA VAL A 327 -17.29 10.74 -0.74
C VAL A 327 -17.17 10.22 0.69
N ALA A 328 -17.51 8.96 0.97
CA ALA A 328 -17.34 8.35 2.29
C ALA A 328 -15.87 8.39 2.76
N LYS A 329 -14.93 8.02 1.89
CA LYS A 329 -13.49 8.11 2.17
C LYS A 329 -13.03 9.55 2.41
N ARG A 330 -13.50 10.49 1.59
CA ARG A 330 -13.19 11.92 1.75
C ARG A 330 -13.71 12.45 3.09
N PHE A 331 -14.94 12.09 3.46
CA PHE A 331 -15.54 12.48 4.72
C PHE A 331 -14.73 11.95 5.90
N ALA A 332 -14.48 10.64 5.93
CA ALA A 332 -13.71 10.01 7.00
C ALA A 332 -12.31 10.63 7.12
N SER A 333 -11.65 10.90 5.98
CA SER A 333 -10.36 11.58 5.97
C SER A 333 -10.45 12.99 6.57
N ALA A 334 -11.42 13.80 6.12
CA ALA A 334 -11.62 15.16 6.64
C ALA A 334 -11.87 15.14 8.16
N ALA A 335 -12.73 14.24 8.62
CA ALA A 335 -13.06 14.09 10.03
C ALA A 335 -11.86 13.65 10.89
N THR A 336 -11.02 12.73 10.39
CA THR A 336 -10.01 12.04 11.21
C THR A 336 -8.59 12.57 11.06
N ALA A 337 -8.20 13.05 9.87
CA ALA A 337 -6.80 13.42 9.65
C ALA A 337 -6.46 14.74 10.35
N GLY A 338 -5.34 14.72 11.07
CA GLY A 338 -4.93 15.83 11.93
C GLY A 338 -5.86 16.09 13.12
N ALA A 339 -6.76 15.16 13.45
CA ALA A 339 -7.60 15.27 14.65
C ALA A 339 -6.73 15.31 15.90
N LYS A 340 -6.97 16.28 16.78
CA LYS A 340 -6.21 16.46 18.03
C LYS A 340 -6.68 15.53 19.15
N VAL A 341 -7.88 14.98 18.99
CA VAL A 341 -8.56 14.10 19.95
C VAL A 341 -9.13 12.90 19.18
N PRO A 342 -9.45 11.79 19.87
CA PRO A 342 -10.10 10.65 19.23
C PRO A 342 -11.38 11.05 18.47
N VAL A 343 -11.59 10.45 17.30
CA VAL A 343 -12.77 10.65 16.45
C VAL A 343 -13.52 9.33 16.33
N ILE A 344 -14.82 9.36 16.58
CA ILE A 344 -15.73 8.23 16.43
C ILE A 344 -16.67 8.54 15.26
N LEU A 345 -16.63 7.69 14.24
CA LEU A 345 -17.54 7.74 13.10
C LEU A 345 -18.59 6.64 13.26
N CYS A 346 -19.83 7.02 13.59
CA CYS A 346 -21.00 6.15 13.53
C CYS A 346 -21.46 6.03 12.08
N GLN A 347 -22.05 4.88 11.75
CA GLN A 347 -22.67 4.62 10.45
C GLN A 347 -24.17 4.90 10.56
N GLY A 348 -24.70 5.65 9.60
CA GLY A 348 -26.13 5.78 9.36
C GLY A 348 -26.60 4.97 8.16
N ASN A 349 -27.89 5.06 7.89
CA ASN A 349 -28.53 4.35 6.80
C ASN A 349 -28.14 4.93 5.43
N HIS A 350 -27.76 6.21 5.34
CA HIS A 350 -27.44 6.84 4.07
C HIS A 350 -26.09 6.40 3.52
N GLU A 351 -25.10 6.13 4.38
CA GLU A 351 -23.75 5.81 3.90
C GLU A 351 -23.66 4.49 3.14
N THR A 352 -24.50 3.51 3.44
CA THR A 352 -24.55 2.28 2.65
C THR A 352 -25.25 2.48 1.31
N GLY A 353 -25.98 3.57 1.13
CA GLY A 353 -26.81 3.83 -0.05
C GLY A 353 -28.01 2.88 -0.16
N LYS A 354 -28.30 2.11 0.90
CA LYS A 354 -29.33 1.06 0.95
C LYS A 354 -30.65 1.54 1.61
N ILE A 355 -31.11 2.75 1.30
CA ILE A 355 -32.34 3.37 1.89
C ILE A 355 -33.59 3.14 1.02
N PRO A 356 -34.82 3.11 1.62
CA PRO A 356 -35.95 2.33 1.13
C PRO A 356 -36.82 2.98 0.05
N TYR A 357 -36.33 3.98 -0.68
CA TYR A 357 -37.13 4.53 -1.77
C TYR A 357 -37.22 3.59 -3.00
N SER A 358 -36.51 2.46 -3.03
CA SER A 358 -36.59 1.46 -4.11
C SER A 358 -37.17 0.12 -3.61
N ASN A 359 -38.38 -0.20 -4.07
CA ASN A 359 -38.89 -1.57 -4.12
C ASN A 359 -37.92 -2.43 -4.93
N ASP A 360 -37.10 -3.22 -4.22
CA ASP A 360 -36.25 -4.32 -4.71
C ASP A 360 -35.11 -3.94 -5.70
N GLY A 361 -33.90 -4.49 -5.48
CA GLY A 361 -32.84 -4.49 -6.52
C GLY A 361 -31.48 -3.89 -6.17
N ARG A 362 -31.17 -3.59 -4.90
CA ARG A 362 -29.84 -3.11 -4.50
C ARG A 362 -28.80 -4.23 -4.55
N THR A 363 -27.61 -3.91 -5.03
CA THR A 363 -26.53 -4.89 -5.23
C THR A 363 -25.20 -4.34 -4.71
N PRO A 364 -24.21 -5.20 -4.41
CA PRO A 364 -22.86 -4.75 -4.10
C PRO A 364 -22.18 -3.95 -5.23
N GLN A 365 -22.73 -3.95 -6.45
CA GLN A 365 -22.22 -3.18 -7.58
C GLN A 365 -22.71 -1.73 -7.57
N ASP A 366 -23.80 -1.41 -6.88
CA ASP A 366 -24.41 -0.09 -6.89
C ASP A 366 -24.47 0.64 -5.55
N SER A 367 -24.23 -0.07 -4.44
CA SER A 367 -24.33 0.44 -3.08
C SER A 367 -23.04 0.13 -2.29
N LEU A 368 -22.82 0.80 -1.16
CA LEU A 368 -21.73 0.43 -0.24
C LEU A 368 -22.18 -0.72 0.67
N THR A 369 -21.24 -1.56 1.06
CA THR A 369 -21.48 -2.65 2.02
C THR A 369 -21.15 -2.21 3.44
N GLY A 370 -21.68 -2.92 4.45
CA GLY A 370 -21.25 -2.71 5.84
C GLY A 370 -19.75 -2.97 5.99
N ALA A 371 -19.20 -3.94 5.25
CA ALA A 371 -17.77 -4.20 5.19
C ALA A 371 -16.94 -3.05 4.58
N ASP A 372 -17.47 -2.31 3.60
CA ASP A 372 -16.80 -1.12 3.06
C ASP A 372 -16.70 -0.03 4.13
N LEU A 373 -17.82 0.27 4.79
CA LEU A 373 -17.87 1.31 5.82
C LEU A 373 -17.05 0.93 7.04
N SER A 374 -17.01 -0.34 7.42
CA SER A 374 -16.12 -0.84 8.48
C SER A 374 -14.66 -0.47 8.22
N LYS A 375 -14.19 -0.59 6.97
CA LYS A 375 -12.81 -0.20 6.62
C LYS A 375 -12.60 1.30 6.67
N ILE A 376 -13.61 2.09 6.27
CA ILE A 376 -13.53 3.56 6.23
C ILE A 376 -13.61 4.17 7.63
N ASN A 377 -14.47 3.61 8.49
CA ASN A 377 -14.78 4.11 9.83
C ASN A 377 -13.90 3.49 10.92
N ASN A 378 -12.89 2.69 10.54
CA ASN A 378 -12.03 1.93 11.48
C ASN A 378 -12.86 1.03 12.42
N GLY A 379 -13.54 0.05 11.82
CA GLY A 379 -14.49 -0.86 12.44
C GLY A 379 -15.94 -0.43 12.23
N SER A 380 -16.88 -1.32 12.59
CA SER A 380 -18.33 -1.06 12.48
C SER A 380 -18.93 -0.62 13.82
N TYR A 381 -18.49 -1.20 14.92
CA TYR A 381 -18.95 -0.92 16.29
C TYR A 381 -17.80 -1.16 17.27
N GLY A 382 -18.01 -0.85 18.55
CA GLY A 382 -17.08 -1.19 19.62
C GLY A 382 -16.81 -0.05 20.61
N PRO A 383 -16.10 -0.35 21.71
CA PRO A 383 -15.88 0.61 22.79
C PRO A 383 -14.65 1.50 22.58
N VAL A 384 -14.73 2.73 23.09
CA VAL A 384 -13.61 3.65 23.31
C VAL A 384 -13.66 4.09 24.77
N LEU A 385 -12.56 3.91 25.50
CA LEU A 385 -12.47 4.17 26.94
C LEU A 385 -11.72 5.47 27.22
N PHE A 386 -12.20 6.22 28.22
CA PHE A 386 -11.60 7.44 28.74
C PHE A 386 -11.36 7.26 30.26
N PRO A 387 -10.26 6.59 30.65
CA PRO A 387 -10.06 6.12 32.03
C PRO A 387 -9.97 7.23 33.06
N GLU A 388 -9.42 8.39 32.68
CA GLU A 388 -9.25 9.54 33.58
C GLU A 388 -10.61 10.16 33.96
N LYS A 389 -11.55 10.16 33.02
CA LYS A 389 -12.90 10.72 33.21
C LYS A 389 -13.93 9.69 33.62
N LYS A 390 -13.55 8.41 33.66
CA LYS A 390 -14.43 7.26 33.92
C LYS A 390 -15.61 7.21 32.95
N ILE A 391 -15.36 7.52 31.68
CA ILE A 391 -16.35 7.42 30.61
C ILE A 391 -15.97 6.30 29.65
N ALA A 392 -16.96 5.54 29.22
CA ALA A 392 -16.84 4.59 28.13
C ALA A 392 -17.88 4.91 27.07
N ILE A 393 -17.45 5.12 25.82
CA ILE A 393 -18.37 5.28 24.69
C ILE A 393 -18.42 3.97 23.94
N TYR A 394 -19.61 3.41 23.73
CA TYR A 394 -19.81 2.32 22.81
C TYR A 394 -20.39 2.86 21.50
N ARG A 395 -19.61 2.77 20.41
CA ARG A 395 -20.14 3.01 19.06
C ARG A 395 -21.01 1.82 18.71
N ILE A 396 -22.30 2.04 18.55
CA ILE A 396 -23.24 1.04 18.07
C ILE A 396 -23.54 1.29 16.59
N ASN A 397 -23.50 0.25 15.78
CA ASN A 397 -23.97 0.26 14.40
C ASN A 397 -25.45 -0.12 14.39
N THR A 398 -26.32 0.87 14.22
CA THR A 398 -27.76 0.64 14.06
C THR A 398 -28.15 0.25 12.64
N ASP A 399 -27.22 0.28 11.69
CA ASP A 399 -27.37 -0.18 10.31
C ASP A 399 -26.58 -1.50 10.08
N ASP A 400 -26.63 -2.41 11.07
CA ASP A 400 -25.89 -3.69 11.07
C ASP A 400 -26.63 -4.77 10.28
N PHE A 401 -26.89 -4.45 9.01
CA PHE A 401 -27.47 -5.36 8.04
C PHE A 401 -26.42 -6.26 7.40
N SER A 402 -26.80 -7.49 7.08
CA SER A 402 -25.96 -8.43 6.36
C SER A 402 -25.62 -7.94 4.95
N ASP A 403 -24.39 -8.16 4.53
CA ASP A 403 -23.96 -7.98 3.13
C ASP A 403 -24.27 -9.22 2.26
N ALA A 404 -25.00 -10.20 2.78
CA ALA A 404 -25.42 -11.39 2.04
C ALA A 404 -26.38 -11.03 0.90
N VAL A 405 -26.26 -11.79 -0.19
CA VAL A 405 -27.03 -11.60 -1.41
C VAL A 405 -27.84 -12.85 -1.78
N ASP A 406 -28.93 -12.65 -2.52
CA ASP A 406 -29.72 -13.71 -3.13
C ASP A 406 -29.04 -14.30 -4.39
N SER A 407 -29.72 -15.23 -5.06
CA SER A 407 -29.22 -15.86 -6.29
C SER A 407 -29.10 -14.91 -7.48
N GLN A 408 -29.72 -13.72 -7.41
CA GLN A 408 -29.64 -12.67 -8.42
C GLN A 408 -28.59 -11.60 -8.07
N GLY A 409 -27.85 -11.77 -6.96
CA GLY A 409 -26.83 -10.84 -6.48
C GLY A 409 -27.40 -9.61 -5.76
N LYS A 410 -28.67 -9.62 -5.37
CA LYS A 410 -29.32 -8.53 -4.62
C LYS A 410 -29.17 -8.75 -3.12
N PHE A 411 -29.02 -7.67 -2.34
CA PHE A 411 -28.98 -7.77 -0.89
C PHE A 411 -30.24 -8.42 -0.33
N LEU A 412 -30.08 -9.35 0.61
CA LEU A 412 -31.20 -10.02 1.29
C LEU A 412 -31.96 -9.07 2.22
N GLU A 413 -31.25 -8.10 2.80
CA GLU A 413 -31.80 -7.11 3.73
C GLU A 413 -30.99 -5.81 3.70
N TYR A 414 -31.65 -4.72 4.07
CA TYR A 414 -31.08 -3.39 4.27
C TYR A 414 -32.09 -2.47 4.98
N SER A 415 -31.69 -1.24 5.30
CA SER A 415 -32.58 -0.24 5.91
C SER A 415 -33.92 -0.14 5.18
N GLY A 416 -34.99 -0.57 5.85
CA GLY A 416 -36.35 -0.53 5.32
C GLY A 416 -36.79 -1.73 4.48
N TYR A 417 -35.94 -2.74 4.27
CA TYR A 417 -36.22 -3.90 3.41
C TYR A 417 -35.66 -5.22 3.95
N ASN A 418 -36.45 -6.29 3.86
CA ASN A 418 -35.99 -7.65 4.10
C ASN A 418 -36.77 -8.62 3.20
N GLN A 419 -36.08 -9.26 2.24
CA GLN A 419 -36.63 -10.32 1.38
C GLN A 419 -38.00 -10.01 0.74
N GLY A 420 -38.20 -8.77 0.27
CA GLY A 420 -39.44 -8.35 -0.40
C GLY A 420 -40.49 -7.73 0.53
N GLU A 421 -40.22 -7.66 1.83
CA GLU A 421 -41.11 -7.06 2.82
C GLU A 421 -40.52 -5.76 3.41
N SER A 422 -41.41 -4.88 3.89
CA SER A 422 -41.00 -3.70 4.66
C SER A 422 -40.31 -4.14 5.95
N PHE A 423 -39.21 -3.47 6.28
CA PHE A 423 -38.43 -3.76 7.48
C PHE A 423 -38.14 -2.47 8.26
N PRO A 424 -37.71 -2.54 9.54
CA PRO A 424 -37.23 -1.37 10.26
C PRO A 424 -36.07 -0.64 9.56
N ALA A 425 -35.88 0.64 9.87
CA ALA A 425 -34.80 1.45 9.32
C ALA A 425 -33.43 0.99 9.83
N GLY A 426 -33.36 0.49 11.07
CA GLY A 426 -32.15 -0.10 11.62
C GLY A 426 -32.27 -1.60 11.91
N LYS A 427 -31.11 -2.24 12.12
CA LYS A 427 -30.98 -3.61 12.62
C LYS A 427 -29.72 -3.73 13.48
N LEU A 428 -29.80 -4.52 14.54
CA LEU A 428 -28.64 -5.00 15.30
C LEU A 428 -28.37 -6.48 14.97
N GLY A 429 -27.16 -6.79 14.53
CA GLY A 429 -26.71 -8.15 14.22
C GLY A 429 -26.25 -8.92 15.46
N GLN A 430 -26.22 -10.26 15.35
CA GLN A 430 -25.88 -11.13 16.48
C GLN A 430 -24.46 -10.89 17.01
N THR A 431 -23.48 -10.73 16.13
CA THR A 431 -22.07 -10.57 16.54
C THR A 431 -21.89 -9.31 17.36
N GLN A 432 -22.49 -8.19 16.90
CA GLN A 432 -22.43 -6.93 17.62
C GLN A 432 -23.10 -7.01 18.99
N LEU A 433 -24.27 -7.65 19.09
CA LEU A 433 -24.98 -7.80 20.35
C LEU A 433 -24.21 -8.70 21.33
N ASP A 434 -23.58 -9.77 20.84
CA ASP A 434 -22.76 -10.65 21.69
C ASP A 434 -21.51 -9.92 22.19
N ASP A 435 -20.79 -9.25 21.30
CA ASP A 435 -19.62 -8.44 21.65
C ASP A 435 -19.97 -7.34 22.65
N PHE A 436 -21.11 -6.67 22.47
CA PHE A 436 -21.61 -5.67 23.42
C PHE A 436 -21.89 -6.27 24.80
N GLY A 437 -22.59 -7.41 24.85
CA GLY A 437 -22.91 -8.10 26.10
C GLY A 437 -21.65 -8.56 26.85
N ARG A 438 -20.69 -9.16 26.15
CA ARG A 438 -19.39 -9.58 26.71
C ARG A 438 -18.57 -8.39 27.19
N TRP A 439 -18.59 -7.29 26.45
CA TRP A 439 -17.92 -6.07 26.84
C TRP A 439 -18.50 -5.49 28.14
N LEU A 440 -19.83 -5.39 28.26
CA LEU A 440 -20.50 -4.94 29.49
C LEU A 440 -20.17 -5.84 30.70
N GLU A 441 -20.05 -7.16 30.47
CA GLU A 441 -19.69 -8.12 31.51
C GLU A 441 -18.30 -7.83 32.07
N GLN A 442 -17.35 -7.49 31.20
CA GLN A 442 -15.97 -7.22 31.56
C GLN A 442 -15.74 -5.80 32.09
N LEU A 443 -16.56 -4.82 31.67
CA LEU A 443 -16.36 -3.40 31.97
C LEU A 443 -16.30 -3.12 33.47
N ASP A 444 -15.31 -2.34 33.90
CA ASP A 444 -15.22 -1.87 35.28
C ASP A 444 -16.40 -0.94 35.62
N ARG A 445 -17.03 -1.13 36.80
CA ARG A 445 -18.26 -0.44 37.17
C ARG A 445 -18.06 1.02 37.59
N SER A 446 -16.82 1.48 37.67
CA SER A 446 -16.55 2.92 37.80
C SER A 446 -16.85 3.69 36.51
N TYR A 447 -16.93 3.02 35.35
CA TYR A 447 -17.24 3.69 34.09
C TYR A 447 -18.73 4.02 33.95
N HIS A 448 -19.02 5.22 33.45
CA HIS A 448 -20.33 5.62 32.98
C HIS A 448 -20.39 5.41 31.46
N VAL A 449 -21.39 4.66 30.99
CA VAL A 449 -21.49 4.21 29.59
C VAL A 449 -22.33 5.17 28.77
N ILE A 450 -21.76 5.72 27.70
CA ILE A 450 -22.47 6.42 26.63
C ILE A 450 -22.61 5.47 25.46
N ILE A 451 -23.77 5.46 24.82
CA ILE A 451 -23.96 4.76 23.54
C ILE A 451 -24.13 5.81 22.44
N ALA A 452 -23.36 5.69 21.36
CA ALA A 452 -23.44 6.58 20.21
C ALA A 452 -23.75 5.76 18.96
N GLY A 453 -24.85 6.09 18.28
CA GLY A 453 -25.30 5.44 17.05
C GLY A 453 -26.08 6.42 16.19
N HIS A 454 -26.81 5.90 15.20
CA HIS A 454 -27.50 6.73 14.24
C HIS A 454 -29.03 6.67 14.39
N VAL A 455 -29.64 5.51 14.16
CA VAL A 455 -31.10 5.33 14.21
C VAL A 455 -31.57 5.26 15.68
N PRO A 456 -32.52 6.09 16.12
CA PRO A 456 -33.07 6.03 17.46
C PRO A 456 -33.71 4.66 17.77
N MET A 457 -33.26 4.04 18.85
CA MET A 457 -33.59 2.67 19.26
C MET A 457 -34.76 2.62 20.26
N GLU A 458 -35.91 3.23 19.94
CA GLU A 458 -37.06 3.25 20.86
C GLU A 458 -37.82 1.91 20.86
N ARG A 459 -38.10 1.35 19.68
CA ARG A 459 -38.93 0.15 19.49
C ARG A 459 -38.39 -0.75 18.37
N GLU A 460 -38.86 -2.00 18.34
CA GLU A 460 -38.51 -2.99 17.28
C GLU A 460 -38.80 -2.51 15.87
N ASN A 461 -39.83 -1.65 15.69
CA ASN A 461 -40.16 -1.07 14.39
C ASN A 461 -39.17 0.02 13.95
N ASP A 462 -38.40 0.60 14.87
CA ASP A 462 -37.40 1.61 14.57
C ASP A 462 -36.05 0.91 14.25
N VAL A 463 -35.63 0.00 15.14
CA VAL A 463 -34.43 -0.83 14.99
C VAL A 463 -34.75 -2.27 15.34
N ALA A 464 -34.59 -3.17 14.38
CA ALA A 464 -34.77 -4.60 14.58
C ALA A 464 -33.77 -5.15 15.61
N ASN A 465 -34.27 -6.02 16.50
CA ASN A 465 -33.56 -6.66 17.62
C ASN A 465 -33.24 -5.75 18.81
N VAL A 466 -33.82 -4.55 18.88
CA VAL A 466 -33.56 -3.60 19.96
C VAL A 466 -33.95 -4.13 21.35
N THR A 467 -34.96 -5.00 21.47
CA THR A 467 -35.36 -5.59 22.76
C THR A 467 -34.22 -6.42 23.35
N LYS A 468 -33.38 -7.04 22.52
CA LYS A 468 -32.21 -7.80 23.00
C LYS A 468 -31.15 -6.86 23.55
N PHE A 469 -30.89 -5.75 22.86
CA PHE A 469 -30.03 -4.68 23.34
C PHE A 469 -30.54 -4.07 24.65
N ALA A 470 -31.84 -3.79 24.75
CA ALA A 470 -32.48 -3.31 25.96
C ALA A 470 -32.31 -4.29 27.13
N THR A 471 -32.48 -5.59 26.87
CA THR A 471 -32.29 -6.65 27.87
C THR A 471 -30.85 -6.66 28.41
N LEU A 472 -29.85 -6.47 27.54
CA LEU A 472 -28.45 -6.35 27.96
C LEU A 472 -28.21 -5.10 28.82
N LEU A 473 -28.74 -3.94 28.40
CA LEU A 473 -28.64 -2.70 29.17
C LEU A 473 -29.33 -2.80 30.54
N ASP A 474 -30.53 -3.35 30.58
CA ASP A 474 -31.30 -3.51 31.82
C ASP A 474 -30.62 -4.48 32.77
N GLY A 475 -30.09 -5.60 32.26
CA GLY A 475 -29.27 -6.52 33.02
C GLY A 475 -28.05 -5.83 33.63
N PHE A 476 -27.32 -5.05 32.82
CA PHE A 476 -26.14 -4.31 33.25
C PHE A 476 -26.46 -3.27 34.32
N LYS A 477 -27.51 -2.47 34.14
CA LYS A 477 -27.96 -1.45 35.11
C LYS A 477 -28.43 -2.07 36.42
N GLN A 478 -29.08 -3.23 36.37
CA GLN A 478 -29.55 -3.94 37.56
C GLN A 478 -28.46 -4.81 38.21
N GLY A 479 -27.36 -5.11 37.49
CA GLY A 479 -26.34 -6.03 37.96
C GLY A 479 -26.82 -7.47 38.05
N ILE A 480 -27.73 -7.88 37.16
CA ILE A 480 -28.31 -9.24 37.13
C ILE A 480 -27.88 -10.00 35.88
N SER A 481 -27.86 -11.32 35.94
CA SER A 481 -27.61 -12.12 34.73
C SER A 481 -28.81 -12.06 33.78
N VAL A 482 -28.53 -11.98 32.49
CA VAL A 482 -29.55 -12.02 31.43
C VAL A 482 -29.17 -13.00 30.34
N THR A 483 -30.16 -13.59 29.68
CA THR A 483 -29.95 -14.51 28.56
C THR A 483 -30.57 -13.94 27.30
N ILE A 484 -29.80 -13.89 26.23
CA ILE A 484 -30.28 -13.53 24.89
C ILE A 484 -30.33 -14.81 24.06
N ASP A 485 -31.51 -15.10 23.50
CA ASP A 485 -31.66 -16.17 22.52
C ASP A 485 -31.48 -15.61 21.11
N TYR A 486 -30.29 -15.83 20.55
CA TYR A 486 -29.93 -15.36 19.21
C TYR A 486 -30.64 -16.10 18.08
N SER A 487 -31.30 -17.22 18.36
CA SER A 487 -32.16 -17.90 17.39
C SER A 487 -33.46 -17.13 17.11
N THR A 488 -33.81 -16.17 17.98
CA THR A 488 -35.02 -15.34 17.87
C THR A 488 -34.80 -13.99 17.21
N LEU A 489 -33.58 -13.70 16.72
CA LEU A 489 -33.32 -12.45 16.02
C LEU A 489 -34.07 -12.39 14.69
N ILE A 490 -34.60 -11.21 14.38
CA ILE A 490 -35.27 -10.92 13.12
C ILE A 490 -34.28 -10.40 12.06
N GLY A 491 -34.62 -10.65 10.79
CA GLY A 491 -33.75 -10.41 9.62
C GLY A 491 -32.91 -11.63 9.25
N HIS A 492 -32.01 -11.48 8.28
CA HIS A 492 -31.10 -12.52 7.84
C HIS A 492 -30.14 -12.93 8.97
N ASN A 493 -30.23 -14.20 9.42
CA ASN A 493 -29.38 -14.80 10.44
C ASN A 493 -29.23 -16.32 10.21
N PRO A 494 -28.45 -16.75 9.20
CA PRO A 494 -28.45 -18.14 8.74
C PRO A 494 -27.84 -19.13 9.73
N ASN A 495 -26.96 -18.66 10.64
CA ASN A 495 -26.25 -19.47 11.62
C ASN A 495 -26.35 -18.79 13.00
N PRO A 496 -27.51 -18.87 13.68
CA PRO A 496 -27.66 -18.26 14.98
C PRO A 496 -26.76 -18.94 16.01
N ILE A 497 -26.07 -18.16 16.86
CA ILE A 497 -25.19 -18.70 17.92
C ILE A 497 -25.94 -19.42 19.06
N GLY A 498 -27.28 -19.39 19.05
CA GLY A 498 -28.14 -19.96 20.09
C GLY A 498 -28.21 -19.10 21.36
N PRO A 499 -28.74 -19.64 22.47
CA PRO A 499 -28.84 -18.90 23.73
C PRO A 499 -27.47 -18.60 24.34
N CYS A 500 -27.24 -17.34 24.73
CA CYS A 500 -26.06 -16.91 25.48
C CYS A 500 -26.45 -16.13 26.74
N THR A 501 -25.79 -16.44 27.86
CA THR A 501 -26.01 -15.80 29.15
C THR A 501 -24.84 -14.87 29.49
N TYR A 502 -25.17 -13.64 29.90
CA TYR A 502 -24.22 -12.62 30.34
C TYR A 502 -24.40 -12.39 31.83
N ASN A 503 -23.32 -12.50 32.60
CA ASN A 503 -23.37 -12.46 34.07
C ASN A 503 -22.84 -11.13 34.64
N PHE A 504 -23.75 -10.20 34.88
CA PHE A 504 -23.41 -8.91 35.49
C PHE A 504 -23.33 -8.92 37.03
N THR A 505 -23.73 -10.03 37.68
CA THR A 505 -23.82 -10.12 39.16
C THR A 505 -22.47 -10.00 39.86
N THR A 506 -21.39 -10.41 39.20
CA THR A 506 -20.05 -10.44 39.78
C THR A 506 -19.48 -9.06 40.06
N LYS A 507 -19.90 -8.04 39.30
CA LYS A 507 -19.43 -6.66 39.44
C LYS A 507 -20.52 -5.71 39.97
N GLY A 508 -21.77 -6.13 39.98
CA GLY A 508 -22.92 -5.32 40.40
C GLY A 508 -23.45 -4.39 39.31
N SER A 509 -24.27 -3.41 39.71
CA SER A 509 -24.95 -2.47 38.82
C SER A 509 -23.98 -1.54 38.08
N GLY A 510 -24.18 -1.41 36.78
CA GLY A 510 -23.51 -0.42 35.93
C GLY A 510 -24.28 0.88 35.78
N THR A 511 -23.62 1.91 35.25
CA THR A 511 -24.22 3.23 34.98
C THR A 511 -24.25 3.49 33.48
N VAL A 512 -25.41 3.87 32.96
CA VAL A 512 -25.60 4.27 31.56
C VAL A 512 -26.03 5.73 31.55
N VAL A 513 -25.31 6.55 30.78
CA VAL A 513 -25.50 7.99 30.64
C VAL A 513 -26.73 8.28 29.77
N ALA A 514 -26.62 7.95 28.48
CA ALA A 514 -27.67 8.11 27.48
C ALA A 514 -27.24 7.40 26.19
N ILE A 515 -28.21 7.25 25.29
CA ILE A 515 -28.00 6.92 23.89
C ILE A 515 -28.08 8.23 23.10
N PHE A 516 -27.06 8.56 22.32
CA PHE A 516 -27.07 9.68 21.37
C PHE A 516 -27.29 9.14 19.96
N ALA A 517 -28.27 9.73 19.26
CA ALA A 517 -28.72 9.30 17.95
C ALA A 517 -29.16 10.50 17.10
N GLY A 518 -29.19 10.32 15.78
CA GLY A 518 -29.64 11.30 14.78
C GLY A 518 -30.88 10.80 14.04
N HIS A 519 -30.78 10.70 12.71
CA HIS A 519 -31.72 10.08 11.76
C HIS A 519 -33.04 10.80 11.55
N TRP A 520 -33.64 11.35 12.61
CA TRP A 520 -34.97 11.97 12.53
C TRP A 520 -34.94 13.43 12.12
N HIS A 521 -33.75 14.06 12.06
CA HIS A 521 -33.56 15.45 11.65
C HIS A 521 -34.27 16.49 12.54
N TYR A 522 -34.62 16.12 13.78
CA TYR A 522 -35.14 17.06 14.77
C TYR A 522 -34.77 16.63 16.18
N GLU A 523 -34.76 17.60 17.09
CA GLU A 523 -34.41 17.36 18.49
C GLU A 523 -35.59 16.77 19.27
N THR A 524 -35.39 15.62 19.90
CA THR A 524 -36.36 15.05 20.84
C THR A 524 -35.66 14.18 21.88
N VAL A 525 -36.42 13.69 22.85
CA VAL A 525 -35.95 12.72 23.85
C VAL A 525 -36.93 11.58 23.90
N LYS A 526 -36.40 10.37 23.73
CA LYS A 526 -37.13 9.11 23.85
C LYS A 526 -36.55 8.25 24.96
N GLN A 527 -37.12 7.08 25.17
CA GLN A 527 -36.68 6.15 26.20
C GLN A 527 -36.52 4.75 25.61
N LEU A 528 -35.42 4.08 25.95
CA LEU A 528 -35.30 2.63 25.86
C LEU A 528 -35.31 2.08 27.28
N GLY A 529 -36.47 1.59 27.70
CA GLY A 529 -36.71 1.25 29.11
C GLY A 529 -36.50 2.47 30.00
N THR A 530 -35.46 2.44 30.83
CA THR A 530 -35.09 3.55 31.74
C THR A 530 -33.90 4.38 31.24
N THR A 531 -33.44 4.15 30.01
CA THR A 531 -32.29 4.85 29.43
C THR A 531 -32.77 5.88 28.41
N GLN A 532 -32.35 7.13 28.60
CA GLN A 532 -32.70 8.22 27.70
C GLN A 532 -32.03 8.05 26.34
N ILE A 533 -32.81 8.26 25.28
CA ILE A 533 -32.33 8.43 23.92
C ILE A 533 -32.42 9.92 23.61
N ILE A 534 -31.28 10.59 23.52
CA ILE A 534 -31.18 11.99 23.14
C ILE A 534 -31.05 12.03 21.63
N VAL A 535 -32.16 12.37 20.96
CA VAL A 535 -32.21 12.52 19.51
C VAL A 535 -31.76 13.92 19.14
N CYS A 536 -30.83 13.95 18.20
CA CYS A 536 -30.06 15.10 17.77
C CYS A 536 -30.57 15.58 16.40
N THR A 537 -30.51 16.89 16.17
CA THR A 537 -30.87 17.46 14.85
C THR A 537 -29.70 17.35 13.87
N THR A 538 -29.96 17.68 12.61
CA THR A 538 -29.01 17.67 11.50
C THR A 538 -27.86 18.65 11.66
N GLY A 539 -26.74 18.29 11.03
CA GLY A 539 -25.58 19.18 10.89
C GLY A 539 -25.89 20.43 10.07
N TYR A 540 -26.72 20.27 9.03
CA TYR A 540 -27.13 21.33 8.11
C TYR A 540 -28.42 22.00 8.56
N CYS A 541 -28.66 23.22 8.11
CA CYS A 541 -29.89 23.97 8.36
C CYS A 541 -30.84 24.03 7.16
N GLU A 542 -32.06 24.51 7.40
CA GLU A 542 -33.00 24.92 6.35
C GLU A 542 -32.44 26.09 5.51
N PRO A 543 -32.81 26.21 4.21
CA PRO A 543 -32.26 27.23 3.32
C PRO A 543 -32.39 28.68 3.78
N GLU A 544 -33.44 28.97 4.56
CA GLU A 544 -33.67 30.30 5.16
C GLU A 544 -32.61 30.72 6.19
N ASN A 545 -31.84 29.76 6.72
CA ASN A 545 -30.76 30.02 7.69
C ASN A 545 -29.37 30.01 7.04
N TYR A 546 -29.27 29.86 5.71
CA TYR A 546 -27.98 30.01 5.02
C TYR A 546 -27.41 31.41 5.20
N ASP A 547 -26.09 31.50 5.33
CA ASP A 547 -25.37 32.76 5.57
C ASP A 547 -25.71 33.48 6.89
N THR A 548 -26.36 32.78 7.81
CA THR A 548 -26.68 33.25 9.17
C THR A 548 -25.86 32.51 10.22
N ASP A 549 -25.86 33.00 11.45
CA ASP A 549 -25.25 32.31 12.60
C ASP A 549 -25.93 30.97 12.94
N LYS A 550 -27.09 30.66 12.35
CA LYS A 550 -27.79 29.37 12.50
C LYS A 550 -27.42 28.32 11.45
N GLU A 551 -26.49 28.62 10.55
CA GLU A 551 -26.16 27.73 9.42
C GLU A 551 -25.66 26.34 9.85
N ALA A 552 -24.89 26.29 10.94
CA ALA A 552 -24.36 25.04 11.49
C ALA A 552 -25.28 24.45 12.58
N GLY A 553 -25.24 23.13 12.75
CA GLY A 553 -25.90 22.43 13.85
C GLY A 553 -24.97 21.40 14.46
N PHE A 554 -24.49 21.63 15.67
CA PHE A 554 -23.77 20.63 16.45
C PHE A 554 -23.75 21.03 17.93
N ALA A 555 -23.23 20.16 18.80
CA ALA A 555 -23.18 20.46 20.22
C ALA A 555 -21.88 19.96 20.89
N ASN A 556 -21.52 20.60 21.99
CA ASN A 556 -20.71 19.96 23.02
C ASN A 556 -21.63 19.26 24.03
N VAL A 557 -21.35 18.01 24.32
CA VAL A 557 -22.01 17.22 25.36
C VAL A 557 -21.06 17.09 26.54
N GLN A 558 -21.32 17.84 27.61
CA GLN A 558 -20.55 17.78 28.84
C GLN A 558 -21.20 16.81 29.84
N ILE A 559 -20.41 15.86 30.35
CA ILE A 559 -20.85 14.87 31.33
C ILE A 559 -20.18 15.12 32.67
N ASP A 560 -20.99 15.35 33.70
CA ASP A 560 -20.55 15.37 35.10
C ASP A 560 -20.88 14.00 35.71
N THR A 561 -19.86 13.16 35.91
CA THR A 561 -20.03 11.81 36.48
C THR A 561 -20.34 11.83 37.97
N ILE A 562 -19.96 12.89 38.69
CA ILE A 562 -20.23 13.03 40.12
C ILE A 562 -21.70 13.43 40.33
N LYS A 563 -22.17 14.43 39.60
CA LYS A 563 -23.57 14.91 39.68
C LYS A 563 -24.54 14.09 38.83
N ARG A 564 -24.03 13.25 37.94
CA ARG A 564 -24.80 12.48 36.95
C ARG A 564 -25.69 13.36 36.09
N THR A 565 -25.08 14.40 35.53
CA THR A 565 -25.76 15.37 34.66
C THR A 565 -25.13 15.40 33.28
N ILE A 566 -25.97 15.65 32.28
CA ILE A 566 -25.60 15.90 30.89
C ILE A 566 -25.95 17.35 30.59
N LYS A 567 -24.97 18.13 30.17
CA LYS A 567 -25.20 19.48 29.65
C LYS A 567 -24.89 19.47 28.15
N LEU A 568 -25.93 19.55 27.33
CA LEU A 568 -25.82 19.65 25.89
C LEU A 568 -25.82 21.14 25.53
N GLN A 569 -24.70 21.62 24.99
CA GLN A 569 -24.48 23.02 24.64
C GLN A 569 -24.53 23.15 23.11
N GLY A 570 -25.67 23.58 22.60
CA GLY A 570 -25.94 23.67 21.17
C GLY A 570 -25.28 24.88 20.50
N VAL A 571 -24.78 24.67 19.29
CA VAL A 571 -24.15 25.66 18.41
C VAL A 571 -24.97 25.81 17.13
N GLY A 572 -25.13 27.05 16.69
CA GLY A 572 -25.92 27.44 15.52
C GLY A 572 -27.42 27.23 15.72
N HIS A 573 -28.07 26.42 14.90
CA HIS A 573 -29.51 26.11 15.06
C HIS A 573 -29.80 25.05 16.13
N TYR A 574 -28.76 24.45 16.71
CA TYR A 574 -28.88 23.41 17.72
C TYR A 574 -29.26 23.98 19.09
N THR A 575 -30.28 23.42 19.77
CA THR A 575 -30.71 23.93 21.10
C THR A 575 -29.86 23.39 22.25
N SER A 576 -29.63 24.23 23.26
CA SER A 576 -29.00 23.79 24.51
C SER A 576 -30.03 23.12 25.43
N ARG A 577 -29.68 21.98 26.02
CA ARG A 577 -30.57 21.13 26.82
C ARG A 577 -29.80 20.48 27.98
N ASP A 578 -30.44 20.33 29.13
CA ASP A 578 -29.86 19.71 30.33
C ASP A 578 -30.63 18.44 30.72
N PHE A 579 -29.91 17.40 31.13
CA PHE A 579 -30.48 16.12 31.55
C PHE A 579 -29.78 15.58 32.80
N THR A 580 -30.45 14.63 33.45
CA THR A 580 -29.91 13.82 34.56
C THR A 580 -30.01 12.35 34.19
N TYR A 581 -29.10 11.50 34.66
CA TYR A 581 -29.10 10.07 34.34
C TYR A 581 -28.81 9.14 35.53
#